data_AF-A0A8H2JYY9-F1
#
_entry.id   AF-A0A8H2JYY9-F1
#
_cell.length_a   1.000
_cell.length_b   1.000
_cell.length_c   1.000
_cell.angle_alpha   90.00
_cell.angle_beta   90.00
_cell.angle_gamma   90.00
#
_symmetry.space_group_name_H-M   'P 1'
#
loop_
_entity.id
_entity.type
_entity.pdbx_description
1 polymer ?
#
loop_
_entity_poly.entity_id
_entity_poly.type
_entity_poly.pdbx_seq_one_letter_code
_entity_poly.pdbx_strand_id
1 'polypeptide(L)'
;MNSLSFNDISFHPVNQNDDQIWITSSELAQMLGYTRSDKVTQIFNRRSDEFTCNMTRVIENPQVPNLGMRIFSLRGAHLVGVFARTPVAKEFRKWVLDVLDNEVLQQQIDTRVKINAQQQATLKEIVDRRCEGSVKRRTELWSRHNQHFRIPRYSELLAIHFQDAVHYLETLTLRTKPETEEVHMNVRAMAIHLVWLAGWWRQFGPAIRTLDPQLAGTIHDHFIDGAFVGWLYIEKDKVAQLRQRIDNYPWHMNSTDRYNLLNRT
;
A
#
# COMPACT_ATOMS: atom_id res chain seq x y z
N MET A 1 -26.77 -21.55 5.21
CA MET A 1 -26.24 -22.89 4.88
C MET A 1 -26.39 -23.07 3.39
N ASN A 2 -25.29 -22.99 2.64
CA ASN A 2 -25.32 -23.22 1.20
C ASN A 2 -25.60 -24.71 0.96
N SER A 3 -26.74 -25.02 0.36
CA SER A 3 -27.05 -26.39 -0.06
C SER A 3 -26.13 -26.74 -1.23
N LEU A 4 -25.11 -27.54 -0.96
CA LEU A 4 -24.25 -28.09 -1.99
C LEU A 4 -24.98 -29.32 -2.57
N SER A 5 -25.25 -29.30 -3.87
CA SER A 5 -25.91 -30.39 -4.58
C SER A 5 -25.15 -30.73 -5.86
N PHE A 6 -25.24 -31.99 -6.26
CA PHE A 6 -24.67 -32.49 -7.52
C PHE A 6 -25.67 -33.41 -8.20
N ASN A 7 -26.08 -33.07 -9.43
CA ASN A 7 -27.09 -33.82 -10.21
C ASN A 7 -28.36 -34.15 -9.40
N ASP A 8 -28.98 -33.13 -8.80
CA ASP A 8 -30.18 -33.21 -7.95
C ASP A 8 -30.02 -34.03 -6.65
N ILE A 9 -28.80 -34.46 -6.33
CA ILE A 9 -28.48 -35.13 -5.06
C ILE A 9 -27.98 -34.08 -4.08
N SER A 10 -28.83 -33.75 -3.11
CA SER A 10 -28.45 -32.96 -1.92
C SER A 10 -27.70 -33.84 -0.94
N PHE A 11 -26.60 -33.34 -0.38
CA PHE A 11 -25.89 -34.04 0.70
C PHE A 11 -25.91 -33.27 2.00
N HIS A 12 -25.67 -34.02 3.07
CA HIS A 12 -25.70 -33.53 4.44
C HIS A 12 -24.28 -33.59 5.00
N PRO A 13 -23.55 -32.46 5.00
CA PRO A 13 -22.22 -32.40 5.58
C PRO A 13 -22.20 -32.94 7.01
N VAL A 14 -21.29 -33.87 7.28
CA VAL A 14 -21.07 -34.37 8.64
C VAL A 14 -20.17 -33.38 9.38
N ASN A 15 -20.70 -32.76 10.44
CA ASN A 15 -19.91 -31.84 11.26
C ASN A 15 -18.96 -32.63 12.17
N GLN A 16 -17.69 -32.24 12.17
CA GLN A 16 -16.62 -32.85 12.96
C GLN A 16 -15.77 -31.80 13.72
N ASN A 17 -16.26 -30.56 13.84
CA ASN A 17 -15.61 -29.46 14.53
C ASN A 17 -14.21 -29.09 14.00
N ASP A 18 -13.92 -29.36 12.72
CA ASP A 18 -12.63 -29.09 12.08
C ASP A 18 -12.74 -28.20 10.84
N ASP A 19 -13.85 -27.45 10.71
CA ASP A 19 -14.17 -26.55 9.60
C ASP A 19 -14.07 -27.17 8.19
N GLN A 20 -14.00 -28.50 8.10
CA GLN A 20 -13.97 -29.25 6.85
C GLN A 20 -15.35 -29.83 6.55
N ILE A 21 -15.70 -29.86 5.26
CA ILE A 21 -16.88 -30.57 4.79
C ILE A 21 -16.55 -32.05 4.64
N TRP A 22 -17.33 -32.88 5.33
CA TRP A 22 -17.26 -34.33 5.27
C TRP A 22 -18.51 -34.93 4.64
N ILE A 23 -18.31 -35.87 3.72
CA ILE A 23 -19.34 -36.57 2.97
C ILE A 23 -19.30 -38.05 3.31
N THR A 24 -20.45 -38.67 3.51
CA THR A 24 -20.53 -40.10 3.80
C THR A 24 -20.20 -40.95 2.57
N SER A 25 -19.60 -42.13 2.78
CA SER A 25 -19.33 -43.09 1.69
C SER A 25 -20.57 -43.46 0.87
N SER A 26 -21.73 -43.53 1.52
CA SER A 26 -23.04 -43.81 0.90
C SER A 26 -23.53 -42.67 0.00
N GLU A 27 -23.50 -41.42 0.47
CA GLU A 27 -23.89 -40.26 -0.35
C GLU A 27 -22.92 -40.08 -1.52
N LEU A 28 -21.62 -40.27 -1.28
CA LEU A 28 -20.60 -40.21 -2.33
C LEU A 28 -20.83 -41.28 -3.41
N ALA A 29 -21.29 -42.47 -3.02
CA ALA A 29 -21.64 -43.52 -3.97
C ALA A 29 -22.83 -43.12 -4.85
N GLN A 30 -23.85 -42.50 -4.25
CA GLN A 30 -25.02 -41.99 -4.97
C GLN A 30 -24.64 -40.87 -5.95
N MET A 31 -23.83 -39.89 -5.52
CA MET A 31 -23.34 -38.81 -6.38
C MET A 31 -22.57 -39.32 -7.59
N LEU A 32 -21.76 -40.36 -7.40
CA LEU A 32 -21.00 -40.98 -8.48
C LEU A 32 -21.86 -41.86 -9.40
N GLY A 33 -23.15 -42.04 -9.10
CA GLY A 33 -24.08 -42.84 -9.91
C GLY A 33 -23.98 -44.35 -9.66
N TYR A 34 -23.46 -44.77 -8.50
CA TYR A 34 -23.45 -46.19 -8.12
C TYR A 34 -24.78 -46.60 -7.50
N THR A 35 -25.34 -47.72 -7.97
CA THR A 35 -26.55 -48.33 -7.39
C THR A 35 -26.31 -48.90 -5.98
N ARG A 36 -25.05 -49.26 -5.67
CA ARG A 36 -24.66 -49.85 -4.38
C ARG A 36 -23.81 -48.88 -3.59
N SER A 37 -24.18 -48.68 -2.33
CA SER A 37 -23.47 -47.80 -1.38
C SER A 37 -22.07 -48.30 -1.01
N ASP A 38 -21.81 -49.60 -1.10
CA ASP A 38 -20.52 -50.19 -0.74
C ASP A 38 -19.41 -49.98 -1.79
N LYS A 39 -19.74 -49.45 -2.97
CA LYS A 39 -18.78 -49.26 -4.07
C LYS A 39 -17.66 -48.30 -3.72
N VAL A 40 -17.96 -47.21 -3.02
CA VAL A 40 -16.94 -46.25 -2.56
C VAL A 40 -16.00 -46.90 -1.56
N THR A 41 -16.53 -47.70 -0.62
CA THR A 41 -15.71 -48.46 0.33
C THR A 41 -14.81 -49.47 -0.38
N GLN A 42 -15.31 -50.16 -1.42
CA GLN A 42 -14.48 -51.05 -2.24
C GLN A 42 -13.37 -50.30 -2.99
N ILE A 43 -13.66 -49.10 -3.51
CA ILE A 43 -12.66 -48.24 -4.17
C ILE A 43 -11.57 -47.85 -3.17
N PHE A 44 -11.97 -47.35 -1.99
CA PHE A 44 -11.04 -46.99 -0.92
C PHE A 44 -10.18 -48.18 -0.50
N ASN A 45 -10.76 -49.35 -0.21
CA ASN A 45 -10.01 -50.52 0.25
C ASN A 45 -8.97 -51.00 -0.77
N ARG A 46 -9.15 -50.75 -2.06
CA ARG A 46 -8.19 -51.13 -3.12
C ARG A 46 -7.03 -50.14 -3.27
N ARG A 47 -7.19 -48.91 -2.76
CA ARG A 47 -6.27 -47.78 -2.94
C ARG A 47 -6.02 -47.06 -1.62
N SER A 48 -6.14 -47.76 -0.50
CA SER A 48 -6.13 -47.13 0.82
C SER A 48 -4.81 -46.43 1.14
N ASP A 49 -3.73 -46.89 0.52
CA ASP A 49 -2.39 -46.32 0.55
C ASP A 49 -2.31 -44.90 -0.05
N GLU A 50 -3.20 -44.54 -0.97
CA GLU A 50 -3.26 -43.19 -1.56
C GLU A 50 -4.02 -42.18 -0.70
N PHE A 51 -4.68 -42.62 0.39
CA PHE A 51 -5.47 -41.75 1.26
C PHE A 51 -4.72 -41.40 2.55
N THR A 52 -4.75 -40.11 2.90
CA THR A 52 -4.24 -39.63 4.19
C THR A 52 -5.34 -39.62 5.25
N CYS A 53 -4.96 -39.52 6.54
CA CYS A 53 -5.90 -39.38 7.65
C CYS A 53 -6.79 -38.12 7.55
N ASN A 54 -6.32 -37.09 6.86
CA ASN A 54 -7.09 -35.86 6.61
C ASN A 54 -8.07 -35.99 5.42
N MET A 55 -8.01 -37.10 4.67
CA MET A 55 -8.90 -37.36 3.53
C MET A 55 -10.07 -38.28 3.88
N THR A 56 -9.89 -39.16 4.86
CA THR A 56 -10.91 -40.12 5.25
C THR A 56 -10.73 -40.58 6.70
N ARG A 57 -11.86 -40.84 7.37
CA ARG A 57 -11.90 -41.42 8.71
C ARG A 57 -13.19 -42.22 8.91
N VAL A 58 -13.19 -43.05 9.94
CA VAL A 58 -14.38 -43.79 10.39
C VAL A 58 -14.91 -43.10 11.64
N ILE A 59 -16.20 -42.81 11.64
CA ILE A 59 -16.93 -42.22 12.77
C ILE A 59 -18.03 -43.19 13.24
N GLU A 60 -18.56 -42.97 14.44
CA GLU A 60 -19.74 -43.71 14.90
C GLU A 60 -20.95 -43.37 14.03
N ASN A 61 -21.66 -44.41 13.56
CA ASN A 61 -22.86 -44.19 12.76
C ASN A 61 -24.01 -43.76 13.67
N PRO A 62 -24.58 -42.55 13.49
CA PRO A 62 -25.70 -42.09 14.30
C PRO A 62 -26.99 -42.90 14.07
N GLN A 63 -27.13 -43.57 12.92
CA GLN A 63 -28.30 -44.38 12.58
C GLN A 63 -28.18 -45.83 13.06
N VAL A 64 -26.97 -46.36 13.19
CA VAL A 64 -26.73 -47.77 13.54
C VAL A 64 -25.65 -47.83 14.62
N PRO A 65 -26.03 -47.90 15.90
CA PRO A 65 -25.08 -47.99 17.01
C PRO A 65 -24.13 -49.19 16.84
N ASN A 66 -22.86 -49.01 17.20
CA ASN A 66 -21.78 -50.00 17.06
C ASN A 66 -21.33 -50.34 15.62
N LEU A 67 -21.82 -49.63 14.61
CA LEU A 67 -21.32 -49.75 13.24
C LEU A 67 -20.55 -48.48 12.86
N GLY A 68 -19.30 -48.64 12.42
CA GLY A 68 -18.49 -47.52 11.92
C GLY A 68 -18.94 -47.06 10.54
N MET A 69 -19.09 -45.75 10.35
CA MET A 69 -19.39 -45.12 9.06
C MET A 69 -18.15 -44.38 8.55
N ARG A 70 -17.70 -44.69 7.32
CA ARG A 70 -16.58 -43.98 6.69
C ARG A 70 -17.06 -42.69 6.03
N ILE A 71 -16.36 -41.61 6.34
CA ILE A 71 -16.54 -40.28 5.75
C ILE A 71 -15.28 -39.87 4.98
N PHE A 72 -15.47 -38.98 4.01
CA PHE A 72 -14.42 -38.42 3.15
C PHE A 72 -14.51 -36.91 3.16
N SER A 73 -13.38 -36.22 3.26
CA SER A 73 -13.33 -34.78 2.99
C SER A 73 -13.47 -34.50 1.50
N LEU A 74 -13.69 -33.26 1.07
CA LEU A 74 -13.78 -32.92 -0.36
C LEU A 74 -12.56 -33.37 -1.17
N ARG A 75 -11.35 -33.29 -0.59
CA ARG A 75 -10.13 -33.83 -1.21
C ARG A 75 -10.17 -35.36 -1.35
N GLY A 76 -10.63 -36.06 -0.32
CA GLY A 76 -10.85 -37.50 -0.38
C GLY A 76 -11.92 -37.89 -1.40
N ALA A 77 -13.01 -37.12 -1.48
CA ALA A 77 -14.08 -37.33 -2.45
C ALA A 77 -13.58 -37.13 -3.89
N HIS A 78 -12.79 -36.08 -4.15
CA HIS A 78 -12.15 -35.87 -5.44
C HIS A 78 -11.30 -37.08 -5.85
N LEU A 79 -10.49 -37.62 -4.94
CA LEU A 79 -9.64 -38.80 -5.20
C LEU A 79 -10.47 -40.06 -5.48
N VAL A 80 -11.55 -40.30 -4.72
CA VAL A 80 -12.51 -41.38 -5.05
C VAL A 80 -13.08 -41.20 -6.46
N GLY A 81 -13.40 -39.96 -6.84
CA GLY A 81 -13.87 -39.61 -8.19
C GLY A 81 -12.86 -39.87 -9.31
N VAL A 82 -11.55 -39.91 -9.01
CA VAL A 82 -10.51 -40.33 -9.97
C VAL A 82 -10.58 -41.83 -10.25
N PHE A 83 -10.85 -42.63 -9.22
CA PHE A 83 -10.94 -44.09 -9.34
C PHE A 83 -12.32 -44.60 -9.76
N ALA A 84 -13.35 -43.75 -9.67
CA ALA A 84 -14.71 -44.10 -10.04
C ALA A 84 -14.83 -44.35 -11.55
N ARG A 85 -15.28 -45.56 -11.91
CA ARG A 85 -15.58 -45.97 -13.28
C ARG A 85 -17.06 -45.78 -13.60
N THR A 86 -17.52 -44.52 -13.58
CA THR A 86 -18.90 -44.14 -13.92
C THR A 86 -18.90 -43.02 -14.96
N PRO A 87 -19.95 -42.88 -15.80
CA PRO A 87 -20.01 -41.82 -16.80
C PRO A 87 -19.99 -40.42 -16.15
N VAL A 88 -20.54 -40.29 -14.95
CA VAL A 88 -20.66 -39.04 -14.20
C VAL A 88 -19.34 -38.63 -13.49
N ALA A 89 -18.40 -39.56 -13.29
CA ALA A 89 -17.17 -39.32 -12.53
C ALA A 89 -16.35 -38.11 -13.03
N LYS A 90 -16.36 -37.84 -14.35
CA LYS A 90 -15.64 -36.69 -14.94
C LYS A 90 -16.24 -35.36 -14.50
N GLU A 91 -17.57 -35.26 -14.50
CA GLU A 91 -18.30 -34.05 -14.09
C GLU A 91 -18.20 -33.87 -12.58
N PHE A 92 -18.33 -34.96 -11.83
CA PHE A 92 -18.15 -34.96 -10.38
C PHE A 92 -16.79 -34.38 -9.97
N ARG A 93 -15.69 -34.79 -10.60
CA ARG A 93 -14.35 -34.24 -10.28
C ARG A 93 -14.26 -32.74 -10.51
N LYS A 94 -14.86 -32.22 -11.59
CA LYS A 94 -14.90 -30.76 -11.84
C LYS A 94 -15.69 -30.06 -10.76
N TRP A 95 -16.88 -30.57 -10.47
CA TRP A 95 -17.75 -30.01 -9.43
C TRP A 95 -17.07 -29.97 -8.06
N VAL A 96 -16.37 -31.03 -7.64
CA VAL A 96 -15.65 -31.02 -6.35
C VAL A 96 -14.56 -29.94 -6.33
N LEU A 97 -13.85 -29.72 -7.44
CA LEU A 97 -12.86 -28.64 -7.53
C LEU A 97 -13.53 -27.26 -7.43
N ASP A 98 -14.65 -27.05 -8.13
CA ASP A 98 -15.41 -25.81 -8.04
C ASP A 98 -15.91 -25.53 -6.61
N VAL A 99 -16.34 -26.57 -5.89
CA VAL A 99 -16.75 -26.45 -4.47
C VAL A 99 -15.55 -26.12 -3.58
N LEU A 100 -14.40 -26.78 -3.78
CA LEU A 100 -13.16 -26.50 -3.04
C LEU A 100 -12.68 -25.06 -3.26
N ASP A 101 -12.73 -24.57 -4.50
CA ASP A 101 -12.34 -23.20 -4.83
C ASP A 101 -13.29 -22.19 -4.17
N ASN A 102 -14.60 -22.45 -4.22
CA ASN A 102 -15.59 -21.63 -3.54
C ASN A 102 -15.44 -21.64 -2.02
N GLU A 103 -15.10 -22.78 -1.40
CA GLU A 103 -14.81 -22.83 0.04
C GLU A 103 -13.60 -21.99 0.41
N VAL A 104 -12.50 -22.06 -0.35
CA VAL A 104 -11.31 -21.24 -0.09
C VAL A 104 -11.64 -19.75 -0.23
N LEU A 105 -12.41 -19.38 -1.26
CA LEU A 105 -12.84 -18.01 -1.45
C LEU A 105 -13.76 -17.53 -0.31
N GLN A 106 -14.71 -18.37 0.10
CA GLN A 106 -15.66 -18.05 1.15
C GLN A 106 -14.98 -17.97 2.52
N GLN A 107 -14.00 -18.84 2.81
CA GLN A 107 -13.15 -18.71 4.00
C GLN A 107 -12.38 -17.39 4.00
N GLN A 108 -11.85 -16.93 2.85
CA GLN A 108 -11.17 -15.64 2.75
C GLN A 108 -12.11 -14.43 2.93
N ILE A 109 -13.38 -14.56 2.55
CA ILE A 109 -14.39 -13.51 2.70
C ILE A 109 -14.94 -13.46 4.14
N ASP A 110 -15.20 -14.63 4.75
CA ASP A 110 -15.82 -14.74 6.07
C ASP A 110 -14.81 -14.51 7.20
N THR A 111 -13.53 -14.79 6.99
CA THR A 111 -12.50 -14.39 7.93
C THR A 111 -12.06 -12.95 7.62
N ARG A 112 -12.45 -12.01 8.50
CA ARG A 112 -11.85 -10.66 8.62
C ARG A 112 -10.38 -10.74 9.03
N VAL A 113 -9.57 -11.53 8.32
CA VAL A 113 -8.15 -11.72 8.61
C VAL A 113 -7.47 -10.40 8.36
N LYS A 114 -6.96 -9.79 9.42
CA LYS A 114 -6.10 -8.62 9.34
C LYS A 114 -4.76 -9.04 8.75
N ILE A 115 -4.08 -8.10 8.10
CA ILE A 115 -2.73 -8.32 7.58
C ILE A 115 -1.78 -8.84 8.68
N ASN A 116 -0.95 -9.81 8.32
CA ASN A 116 0.02 -10.41 9.23
C ASN A 116 1.22 -9.46 9.48
N ALA A 117 2.11 -9.81 10.42
CA ALA A 117 3.26 -8.98 10.79
C ALA A 117 4.21 -8.69 9.61
N GLN A 118 4.35 -9.64 8.69
CA GLN A 118 5.20 -9.48 7.51
C GLN A 118 4.60 -8.49 6.50
N GLN A 119 3.30 -8.60 6.23
CA GLN A 119 2.56 -7.65 5.41
C GLN A 119 2.58 -6.24 6.01
N GLN A 120 2.45 -6.12 7.34
CA GLN A 120 2.60 -4.83 8.03
C GLN A 120 3.99 -4.23 7.84
N ALA A 121 5.05 -5.05 7.93
CA ALA A 121 6.42 -4.59 7.69
C ALA A 121 6.61 -4.10 6.25
N THR A 122 6.05 -4.80 5.25
CA THR A 122 6.10 -4.37 3.85
C THR A 122 5.45 -2.99 3.62
N LEU A 123 4.25 -2.76 4.16
CA LEU A 123 3.60 -1.45 4.04
C LEU A 123 4.43 -0.35 4.72
N LYS A 124 5.03 -0.67 5.87
CA LYS A 124 5.90 0.26 6.58
C LYS A 124 7.16 0.60 5.79
N GLU A 125 7.81 -0.39 5.18
CA GLU A 125 8.99 -0.20 4.34
C GLU A 125 8.71 0.71 3.14
N ILE A 126 7.56 0.52 2.47
CA ILE A 126 7.13 1.41 1.37
C ILE A 126 7.00 2.84 1.88
N VAL A 127 6.32 3.05 3.01
CA VAL A 127 6.14 4.40 3.58
C VAL A 127 7.47 5.01 4.00
N ASP A 128 8.35 4.27 4.65
CA ASP A 128 9.65 4.77 5.10
C ASP A 128 10.57 5.12 3.91
N ARG A 129 10.55 4.31 2.85
CA ARG A 129 11.24 4.61 1.58
C ARG A 129 10.69 5.89 0.95
N ARG A 130 9.36 6.04 0.87
CA ARG A 130 8.71 7.18 0.22
C ARG A 130 8.74 8.47 1.03
N CYS A 131 8.86 8.39 2.36
CA CYS A 131 8.88 9.59 3.19
C CYS A 131 10.24 10.27 3.19
N GLU A 132 11.33 9.59 2.80
CA GLU A 132 12.70 10.12 2.75
C GLU A 132 13.10 10.80 4.08
N GLY A 133 12.68 10.20 5.21
CA GLY A 133 12.90 10.77 6.55
C GLY A 133 11.97 11.91 6.98
N SER A 134 11.16 12.49 6.07
CA SER A 134 10.22 13.57 6.40
C SER A 134 9.02 13.07 7.22
N VAL A 135 8.86 13.62 8.43
CA VAL A 135 7.73 13.32 9.32
C VAL A 135 6.40 13.76 8.68
N LYS A 136 6.37 14.91 7.99
CA LYS A 136 5.16 15.43 7.34
C LYS A 136 4.67 14.49 6.23
N ARG A 137 5.58 14.02 5.37
CA ARG A 137 5.27 13.05 4.30
C ARG A 137 4.79 11.72 4.85
N ARG A 138 5.43 11.20 5.90
CA ARG A 138 5.01 9.97 6.59
C ARG A 138 3.58 10.09 7.12
N THR A 139 3.25 11.20 7.76
CA THR A 139 1.90 11.46 8.27
C THR A 139 0.87 11.56 7.14
N GLU A 140 1.20 12.23 6.03
CA GLU A 140 0.33 12.32 4.85
C GLU A 140 0.06 10.94 4.23
N LEU A 141 1.11 10.12 4.04
CA LEU A 141 1.02 8.75 3.52
C LEU A 141 0.07 7.89 4.34
N TRP A 142 0.28 7.85 5.66
CA TRP A 142 -0.58 7.04 6.54
C TRP A 142 -2.00 7.56 6.64
N SER A 143 -2.18 8.88 6.76
CA SER A 143 -3.51 9.48 6.84
C SER A 143 -4.33 9.15 5.59
N ARG A 144 -3.74 9.31 4.40
CA ARG A 144 -4.42 9.03 3.12
C ARG A 144 -4.66 7.56 2.88
N HIS A 145 -3.72 6.70 3.25
CA HIS A 145 -3.91 5.25 3.20
C HIS A 145 -5.10 4.83 4.06
N ASN A 146 -5.09 5.23 5.34
CA ASN A 146 -6.13 4.83 6.28
C ASN A 146 -7.52 5.36 5.86
N GLN A 147 -7.57 6.58 5.31
CA GLN A 147 -8.80 7.15 4.77
C GLN A 147 -9.31 6.39 3.54
N HIS A 148 -8.41 6.01 2.61
CA HIS A 148 -8.78 5.27 1.39
C HIS A 148 -9.43 3.92 1.72
N PHE A 149 -8.84 3.18 2.67
CA PHE A 149 -9.36 1.87 3.10
C PHE A 149 -10.41 1.95 4.21
N ARG A 150 -10.76 3.17 4.68
CA ARG A 150 -11.72 3.41 5.78
C ARG A 150 -11.39 2.63 7.05
N ILE A 151 -10.11 2.59 7.41
CA ILE A 151 -9.59 1.90 8.59
C ILE A 151 -9.04 2.90 9.62
N PRO A 152 -9.15 2.61 10.93
CA PRO A 152 -8.55 3.47 11.95
C PRO A 152 -7.02 3.48 11.90
N ARG A 153 -6.43 2.31 11.61
CA ARG A 153 -4.98 2.07 11.59
C ARG A 153 -4.64 1.10 10.47
N TYR A 154 -3.45 1.25 9.89
CA TYR A 154 -3.00 0.38 8.79
C TYR A 154 -2.90 -1.10 9.20
N SER A 155 -2.58 -1.39 10.47
CA SER A 155 -2.55 -2.75 11.02
C SER A 155 -3.90 -3.46 11.04
N GLU A 156 -4.99 -2.71 10.83
CA GLU A 156 -6.35 -3.24 10.76
C GLU A 156 -6.84 -3.48 9.33
N LEU A 157 -5.96 -3.27 8.34
CA LEU A 157 -6.23 -3.61 6.96
C LEU A 157 -6.52 -5.11 6.84
N LEU A 158 -7.58 -5.45 6.10
CA LEU A 158 -7.89 -6.84 5.78
C LEU A 158 -6.89 -7.37 4.75
N ALA A 159 -6.48 -8.63 4.91
CA ALA A 159 -5.50 -9.28 4.04
C ALA A 159 -5.90 -9.25 2.56
N ILE A 160 -7.21 -9.27 2.27
CA ILE A 160 -7.76 -9.16 0.90
C ILE A 160 -7.36 -7.85 0.20
N HIS A 161 -7.17 -6.76 0.95
CA HIS A 161 -6.81 -5.45 0.42
C HIS A 161 -5.31 -5.19 0.43
N PHE A 162 -4.49 -6.19 0.77
CA PHE A 162 -3.05 -6.00 0.90
C PHE A 162 -2.40 -5.52 -0.41
N GLN A 163 -2.74 -6.16 -1.54
CA GLN A 163 -2.18 -5.76 -2.84
C GLN A 163 -2.65 -4.37 -3.28
N ASP A 164 -3.93 -4.04 -3.03
CA ASP A 164 -4.48 -2.71 -3.30
C ASP A 164 -3.78 -1.65 -2.46
N ALA A 165 -3.49 -1.93 -1.19
CA ALA A 165 -2.77 -1.04 -0.29
C ALA A 165 -1.32 -0.78 -0.72
N VAL A 166 -0.63 -1.83 -1.16
CA VAL A 166 0.71 -1.71 -1.75
C VAL A 166 0.67 -0.81 -2.99
N HIS A 167 -0.23 -1.10 -3.94
CA HIS A 167 -0.36 -0.32 -5.16
C HIS A 167 -0.71 1.15 -4.89
N TYR A 168 -1.65 1.39 -3.97
CA TYR A 168 -2.04 2.74 -3.57
C TYR A 168 -0.86 3.51 -2.96
N LEU A 169 -0.13 2.91 -2.03
CA LEU A 169 1.05 3.52 -1.42
C LEU A 169 2.20 3.76 -2.39
N GLU A 170 2.33 2.99 -3.47
CA GLU A 170 3.34 3.21 -4.52
C GLU A 170 2.96 4.37 -5.45
N THR A 171 1.68 4.48 -5.81
CA THR A 171 1.19 5.42 -6.82
C THR A 171 0.73 6.76 -6.27
N LEU A 172 0.49 6.87 -4.96
CA LEU A 172 -0.03 8.09 -4.33
C LEU A 172 0.85 9.30 -4.64
N THR A 173 0.27 10.39 -5.15
CA THR A 173 0.98 11.67 -5.32
C THR A 173 0.93 12.48 -4.04
N LEU A 174 2.11 12.80 -3.47
CA LEU A 174 2.23 13.64 -2.27
C LEU A 174 1.99 15.10 -2.61
N ARG A 175 1.24 15.82 -1.76
CA ARG A 175 1.01 17.27 -1.93
C ARG A 175 2.00 18.12 -1.15
N THR A 176 2.69 17.55 -0.17
CA THR A 176 3.72 18.24 0.59
C THR A 176 4.93 18.53 -0.30
N LYS A 177 5.13 19.82 -0.62
CA LYS A 177 6.33 20.31 -1.31
C LYS A 177 7.59 19.90 -0.52
N PRO A 178 8.70 19.58 -1.19
CA PRO A 178 9.95 19.29 -0.52
C PRO A 178 10.33 20.45 0.41
N GLU A 179 10.65 20.17 1.67
CA GLU A 179 11.13 21.17 2.63
C GLU A 179 12.41 21.89 2.10
N THR A 180 13.15 21.20 1.23
CA THR A 180 14.26 21.73 0.44
C THR A 180 13.88 22.88 -0.50
N GLU A 181 12.69 22.91 -1.10
CA GLU A 181 12.30 23.98 -2.03
C GLU A 181 11.98 25.30 -1.29
N GLU A 182 11.31 25.22 -0.14
CA GLU A 182 10.97 26.40 0.66
C GLU A 182 12.21 27.03 1.30
N VAL A 183 13.10 26.20 1.85
CA VAL A 183 14.40 26.66 2.36
C VAL A 183 15.23 27.30 1.24
N HIS A 184 15.23 26.70 0.04
CA HIS A 184 15.95 27.26 -1.10
C HIS A 184 15.37 28.61 -1.54
N MET A 185 14.05 28.80 -1.48
CA MET A 185 13.40 30.08 -1.80
C MET A 185 13.75 31.16 -0.77
N ASN A 186 13.71 30.83 0.52
CA ASN A 186 14.05 31.77 1.59
C ASN A 186 15.53 32.20 1.53
N VAL A 187 16.44 31.25 1.28
CA VAL A 187 17.87 31.54 1.09
C VAL A 187 18.10 32.41 -0.15
N ARG A 188 17.41 32.13 -1.27
CA ARG A 188 17.46 32.99 -2.46
C ARG A 188 16.96 34.40 -2.17
N ALA A 189 15.86 34.55 -1.42
CA ALA A 189 15.34 35.86 -1.05
C ALA A 189 16.34 36.66 -0.20
N MET A 190 16.93 36.03 0.81
CA MET A 190 17.99 36.65 1.61
C MET A 190 19.20 37.05 0.77
N ALA A 191 19.66 36.16 -0.12
CA ALA A 191 20.77 36.42 -1.03
C ALA A 191 20.51 37.64 -1.93
N ILE A 192 19.30 37.79 -2.46
CA ILE A 192 18.89 38.96 -3.23
C ILE A 192 19.03 40.23 -2.38
N HIS A 193 18.54 40.23 -1.14
CA HIS A 193 18.62 41.39 -0.25
C HIS A 193 20.07 41.76 0.13
N LEU A 194 20.95 40.80 0.36
CA LEU A 194 22.38 41.07 0.61
C LEU A 194 23.03 41.81 -0.57
N VAL A 195 22.69 41.40 -1.79
CA VAL A 195 23.18 42.06 -3.00
C VAL A 195 22.61 43.48 -3.17
N TRP A 196 21.33 43.69 -2.82
CA TRP A 196 20.72 45.03 -2.78
C TRP A 196 21.42 45.96 -1.79
N LEU A 197 21.74 45.45 -0.60
CA LEU A 197 22.44 46.19 0.43
C LEU A 197 23.86 46.61 -0.01
N ALA A 198 24.58 45.74 -0.72
CA ALA A 198 25.86 46.11 -1.33
C ALA A 198 25.72 47.14 -2.46
N GLY A 199 24.62 47.10 -3.21
CA GLY A 199 24.27 48.14 -4.18
C GLY A 199 24.12 49.50 -3.53
N TRP A 200 23.33 49.57 -2.46
CA TRP A 200 23.19 50.79 -1.66
C TRP A 200 24.53 51.24 -1.09
N TRP A 201 25.31 50.32 -0.50
CA TRP A 201 26.61 50.64 0.08
C TRP A 201 27.59 51.21 -0.97
N ARG A 202 27.55 50.74 -2.23
CA ARG A 202 28.36 51.31 -3.31
C ARG A 202 28.06 52.79 -3.57
N GLN A 203 26.82 53.22 -3.40
CA GLN A 203 26.42 54.61 -3.60
C GLN A 203 26.66 55.50 -2.37
N PHE A 204 26.36 55.00 -1.17
CA PHE A 204 26.37 55.81 0.06
C PHE A 204 27.58 55.59 0.96
N GLY A 205 28.26 54.45 0.82
CA GLY A 205 29.45 54.09 1.60
C GLY A 205 30.58 55.11 1.54
N PRO A 206 30.88 55.76 0.39
CA PRO A 206 31.88 56.82 0.33
C PRO A 206 31.57 57.99 1.28
N ALA A 207 30.31 58.43 1.38
CA ALA A 207 29.91 59.51 2.27
C ALA A 207 30.06 59.12 3.75
N ILE A 208 29.70 57.88 4.09
CA ILE A 208 29.87 57.34 5.45
C ILE A 208 31.36 57.23 5.81
N ARG A 209 32.20 56.84 4.85
CA ARG A 209 33.66 56.79 5.02
C ARG A 209 34.28 58.17 5.29
N THR A 210 33.69 59.24 4.76
CA THR A 210 34.10 60.61 5.07
C THR A 210 33.78 61.00 6.51
N LEU A 211 32.70 60.45 7.09
CA LEU A 211 32.28 60.73 8.47
C LEU A 211 33.10 59.92 9.49
N ASP A 212 33.24 58.62 9.26
CA ASP A 212 34.00 57.71 10.12
C ASP A 212 34.64 56.59 9.28
N PRO A 213 35.95 56.67 9.02
CA PRO A 213 36.66 55.66 8.24
C PRO A 213 36.70 54.27 8.89
N GLN A 214 36.76 54.21 10.22
CA GLN A 214 36.89 52.94 10.95
C GLN A 214 35.56 52.19 10.96
N LEU A 215 34.46 52.90 11.25
CA LEU A 215 33.11 52.37 11.12
C LEU A 215 32.80 51.95 9.68
N ALA A 216 33.20 52.76 8.69
CA ALA A 216 32.97 52.41 7.29
C ALA A 216 33.73 51.16 6.87
N GLY A 217 34.93 50.93 7.42
CA GLY A 217 35.69 49.69 7.21
C GLY A 217 34.94 48.46 7.70
N THR A 218 34.50 48.47 8.97
CA THR A 218 33.80 47.31 9.57
C THR A 218 32.47 46.99 8.88
N ILE A 219 31.75 48.03 8.42
CA ILE A 219 30.49 47.87 7.68
C ILE A 219 30.73 47.38 6.25
N HIS A 220 31.82 47.80 5.60
CA HIS A 220 32.11 47.45 4.22
C HIS A 220 32.22 45.95 4.01
N ASP A 221 32.95 45.26 4.88
CA ASP A 221 33.17 43.81 4.76
C ASP A 221 31.84 43.05 4.84
N HIS A 222 30.96 43.40 5.79
CA HIS A 222 29.65 42.76 5.92
C HIS A 222 28.76 42.92 4.68
N PHE A 223 28.77 44.07 4.02
CA PHE A 223 27.98 44.28 2.82
C PHE A 223 28.60 43.62 1.58
N ILE A 224 29.91 43.76 1.38
CA ILE A 224 30.58 43.25 0.18
C ILE A 224 30.73 41.73 0.23
N ASP A 225 31.15 41.16 1.35
CA ASP A 225 31.30 39.70 1.49
C ASP A 225 29.93 39.01 1.50
N GLY A 226 28.93 39.63 2.15
CA GLY A 226 27.55 39.17 2.11
C GLY A 226 26.98 39.12 0.69
N ALA A 227 27.26 40.16 -0.12
CA ALA A 227 26.85 40.17 -1.51
C ALA A 227 27.63 39.19 -2.39
N PHE A 228 28.92 38.96 -2.12
CA PHE A 228 29.72 37.94 -2.80
C PHE A 228 29.06 36.56 -2.67
N VAL A 229 28.71 36.17 -1.43
CA VAL A 229 27.98 34.91 -1.19
C VAL A 229 26.58 34.97 -1.82
N GLY A 230 25.86 36.08 -1.70
CA GLY A 230 24.53 36.26 -2.27
C GLY A 230 24.48 36.03 -3.79
N TRP A 231 25.49 36.48 -4.54
CA TRP A 231 25.58 36.25 -5.98
C TRP A 231 25.66 34.78 -6.37
N LEU A 232 26.18 33.90 -5.50
CA LEU A 232 26.27 32.45 -5.79
C LEU A 232 24.90 31.76 -5.82
N TYR A 233 23.87 32.36 -5.20
CA TYR A 233 22.52 31.81 -5.11
C TYR A 233 21.55 32.38 -6.15
N ILE A 234 22.01 33.31 -7.00
CA ILE A 234 21.21 33.93 -8.05
C ILE A 234 21.44 33.19 -9.38
N GLU A 235 20.35 32.93 -10.10
CA GLU A 235 20.39 32.24 -11.40
C GLU A 235 21.23 33.05 -12.42
N LYS A 236 22.14 32.38 -13.14
CA LYS A 236 23.16 33.03 -13.99
C LYS A 236 22.58 33.98 -15.05
N ASP A 237 21.44 33.61 -15.62
CA ASP A 237 20.70 34.38 -16.61
C ASP A 237 20.05 35.65 -16.02
N LYS A 238 19.75 35.67 -14.72
CA LYS A 238 19.15 36.83 -14.02
C LYS A 238 20.18 37.79 -13.45
N VAL A 239 21.46 37.38 -13.32
CA VAL A 239 22.52 38.20 -12.69
C VAL A 239 22.67 39.55 -13.36
N ALA A 240 22.76 39.60 -14.70
CA ALA A 240 22.99 40.84 -15.44
C ALA A 240 21.83 41.83 -15.24
N GLN A 241 20.59 41.35 -15.35
CA GLN A 241 19.39 42.15 -15.15
C GLN A 241 19.31 42.70 -13.72
N LEU A 242 19.59 41.86 -12.71
CA LEU A 242 19.55 42.29 -11.32
C LEU A 242 20.64 43.33 -11.01
N ARG A 243 21.87 43.16 -11.54
CA ARG A 243 22.94 44.17 -11.41
C ARG A 243 22.49 45.51 -11.95
N GLN A 244 21.97 45.53 -13.18
CA GLN A 244 21.47 46.74 -13.82
C GLN A 244 20.35 47.42 -13.01
N ARG A 245 19.42 46.63 -12.44
CA ARG A 245 18.33 47.17 -11.60
C ARG A 245 18.86 47.82 -10.32
N ILE A 246 19.88 47.23 -9.70
CA ILE A 246 20.46 47.72 -8.46
C ILE A 246 21.27 49.00 -8.71
N ASP A 247 22.10 49.00 -9.75
CA ASP A 247 22.97 50.13 -10.07
C ASP A 247 22.15 51.37 -10.50
N ASN A 248 20.96 51.17 -11.09
CA ASN A 248 20.05 52.25 -11.49
C ASN A 248 18.90 52.51 -10.50
N TYR A 249 18.94 51.92 -9.31
CA TYR A 249 17.83 52.05 -8.38
C TYR A 249 17.75 53.45 -7.76
N PRO A 250 16.58 54.12 -7.79
CA PRO A 250 16.45 55.48 -7.28
C PRO A 250 16.23 55.47 -5.76
N TRP A 251 17.32 55.25 -5.02
CA TRP A 251 17.30 55.14 -3.55
C TRP A 251 16.69 56.35 -2.85
N HIS A 252 16.90 57.55 -3.40
CA HIS A 252 16.48 58.82 -2.80
C HIS A 252 15.00 59.17 -3.00
N MET A 253 14.29 58.47 -3.90
CA MET A 253 12.88 58.76 -4.17
C MET A 253 11.98 58.22 -3.05
N ASN A 254 10.84 58.86 -2.81
CA ASN A 254 9.82 58.29 -1.94
C ASN A 254 9.20 57.03 -2.57
N SER A 255 8.50 56.22 -1.78
CA SER A 255 7.96 54.92 -2.23
C SER A 255 7.02 55.04 -3.44
N THR A 256 6.18 56.08 -3.48
CA THR A 256 5.19 56.28 -4.54
C THR A 256 5.84 56.66 -5.86
N ASP A 257 6.75 57.63 -5.84
CA ASP A 257 7.47 58.09 -7.04
C ASP A 257 8.39 57.01 -7.60
N ARG A 258 9.02 56.24 -6.69
CA ARG A 258 9.83 55.09 -7.05
C ARG A 258 9.01 54.01 -7.75
N TYR A 259 7.83 53.67 -7.22
CA TYR A 259 6.93 52.68 -7.84
C TYR A 259 6.52 53.13 -9.25
N ASN A 260 6.15 54.40 -9.40
CA ASN A 260 5.76 54.96 -10.69
C ASN A 260 6.90 54.94 -11.71
N LEU A 261 8.14 55.25 -11.32
CA LEU A 261 9.29 55.23 -12.22
C LEU A 261 9.65 53.81 -12.67
N LEU A 262 9.61 52.84 -11.76
CA LEU A 262 10.03 51.47 -12.05
C LEU A 262 8.98 50.64 -12.82
N ASN A 263 7.71 51.08 -12.83
CA ASN A 263 6.59 50.36 -13.47
C ASN A 263 5.97 51.10 -14.66
N ARG A 264 6.54 52.23 -15.09
CA ARG A 264 6.17 52.86 -16.36
C ARG A 264 6.64 51.95 -17.50
N THR A 265 5.67 51.42 -18.24
CA THR A 265 5.87 50.70 -19.51
C THR A 265 6.04 51.69 -20.65
#